data_AF-A0A951BKA1-F1
#
_entry.id   AF-A0A951BKA1-F1
#
_cell.length_a   1.000
_cell.length_b   1.000
_cell.length_c   1.000
_cell.angle_alpha   90.00
_cell.angle_beta   90.00
_cell.angle_gamma   90.00
#
_symmetry.space_group_name_H-M   'P 1'
#
loop_
_entity.id
_entity.type
_entity.pdbx_description
1 polymer ?
#
loop_
_entity_poly.entity_id
_entity_poly.type
_entity_poly.pdbx_seq_one_letter_code
_entity_poly.pdbx_strand_id
1 'polypeptide(L)'
;DVDYCLKLRSRGRRIVFTPHARLLHLESASRGFDDSADREGRASRELENLRARWHVALADDPFYSPLLSLDPIPFSGLAWPPRQTSPRFPKPTQQLEIPPGI
;
A
#
# COMPACT_ATOMS: atom_id res chain seq x y z
N ASP A 1 -0.82 -0.94 -7.88
CA ASP A 1 -0.28 0.43 -7.68
C ASP A 1 0.63 0.51 -6.45
N VAL A 2 0.17 0.07 -5.25
CA VAL A 2 0.92 0.15 -3.99
C VAL A 2 2.32 -0.49 -4.09
N ASP A 3 2.41 -1.74 -4.57
CA ASP A 3 3.69 -2.44 -4.75
C ASP A 3 4.66 -1.66 -5.65
N TYR A 4 4.16 -1.05 -6.73
CA TYR A 4 5.01 -0.25 -7.64
C TYR A 4 5.51 1.03 -6.96
N CYS A 5 4.64 1.72 -6.23
CA CYS A 5 5.01 2.90 -5.45
C CYS A 5 6.09 2.58 -4.41
N LEU A 6 5.96 1.46 -3.70
CA LEU A 6 6.96 1.01 -2.72
C LEU A 6 8.28 0.59 -3.38
N LYS A 7 8.23 -0.06 -4.56
CA LYS A 7 9.41 -0.35 -5.40
C LYS A 7 10.14 0.89 -5.88
N LEU A 8 9.44 1.99 -6.16
CA LEU A 8 10.07 3.26 -6.52
C LEU A 8 10.73 3.90 -5.29
N ARG A 9 10.04 3.90 -4.14
CA ARG A 9 10.56 4.41 -2.87
C ARG A 9 11.79 3.64 -2.38
N SER A 10 11.82 2.31 -2.55
CA SER A 10 13.00 1.49 -2.20
C SER A 10 14.24 1.85 -3.01
N ARG A 11 14.05 2.37 -4.23
CA ARG A 11 15.11 2.89 -5.10
C ARG A 11 15.42 4.37 -4.86
N GLY A 12 14.95 4.96 -3.76
CA GLY A 12 15.16 6.38 -3.42
C GLY A 12 14.40 7.36 -4.31
N ARG A 13 13.42 6.90 -5.10
CA ARG A 13 12.61 7.79 -5.96
C ARG A 13 11.43 8.36 -5.19
N ARG A 14 11.01 9.57 -5.58
CA ARG A 14 9.83 10.26 -5.03
C ARG A 14 8.64 10.12 -5.98
N ILE A 15 7.45 9.98 -5.40
CA ILE A 15 6.17 10.00 -6.11
C ILE A 15 5.62 11.41 -5.93
N VAL A 16 5.40 12.11 -7.04
CA VAL A 16 4.99 13.52 -7.02
C VAL A 16 3.69 13.65 -7.79
N PHE A 17 2.70 14.25 -7.15
CA PHE A 17 1.47 14.69 -7.79
C PHE A 17 1.66 16.11 -8.34
N THR A 18 1.12 16.38 -9.53
CA THR A 18 1.08 17.73 -10.10
C THR A 18 -0.30 17.99 -10.68
N PRO A 19 -0.95 19.14 -10.33
CA PRO A 19 -2.25 19.49 -10.89
C PRO A 19 -2.17 19.88 -12.37
N HIS A 20 -0.96 20.10 -12.90
CA HIS A 20 -0.74 20.48 -14.31
C HIS A 20 -0.83 19.30 -15.28
N ALA A 21 -0.70 18.07 -14.78
CA ALA A 21 -0.89 16.86 -15.60
C ALA A 21 -2.35 16.40 -15.51
N ARG A 22 -3.05 16.36 -16.65
CA ARG A 22 -4.44 15.90 -16.74
C ARG A 22 -4.49 14.59 -17.51
N LEU A 23 -4.94 13.53 -16.85
CA LEU A 23 -5.16 12.22 -17.45
C LEU A 23 -6.63 11.85 -17.26
N LEU A 24 -7.24 11.27 -18.29
CA LEU A 24 -8.59 10.69 -18.20
C LEU A 24 -8.43 9.20 -17.91
N HIS A 25 -8.98 8.75 -16.78
CA HIS A 25 -9.03 7.35 -16.43
C HIS A 25 -10.44 6.82 -16.70
N LEU A 26 -10.58 5.94 -17.69
CA LEU A 26 -11.80 5.18 -17.89
C LEU A 26 -11.74 3.95 -16.99
N GLU A 27 -12.41 4.03 -15.85
CA GLU A 27 -12.38 2.97 -14.84
C GLU A 27 -12.89 1.65 -15.40
N SER A 28 -12.31 0.54 -14.91
CA SER A 28 -12.71 -0.84 -15.25
C SER A 28 -12.60 -1.23 -16.74
N ALA A 29 -12.02 -0.38 -17.61
CA ALA A 29 -11.95 -0.63 -19.06
C ALA A 29 -11.08 -1.84 -19.44
N SER A 30 -9.98 -2.09 -18.72
CA SER A 30 -9.06 -3.20 -18.99
C SER A 30 -9.39 -4.49 -18.23
N ARG A 31 -10.14 -4.38 -17.13
CA ARG A 31 -10.49 -5.52 -16.25
C ARG A 31 -11.93 -6.02 -16.45
N GLY A 32 -12.82 -5.21 -17.05
CA GLY A 32 -14.24 -5.52 -17.17
C GLY A 32 -15.03 -5.36 -15.86
N PHE A 33 -16.35 -5.47 -15.94
CA PHE A 33 -17.23 -5.72 -14.80
C PHE A 33 -17.20 -7.23 -14.51
N ASP A 34 -16.95 -7.63 -13.26
CA ASP A 34 -16.44 -8.96 -12.96
C ASP A 34 -17.11 -9.52 -11.69
N ASP A 35 -18.14 -10.34 -11.91
CA ASP A 35 -18.98 -11.05 -10.92
C ASP A 35 -18.45 -12.49 -10.63
N SER A 36 -17.14 -12.73 -10.76
CA SER A 36 -16.58 -14.10 -10.68
C SER A 36 -15.77 -14.37 -9.40
N ALA A 37 -15.96 -15.57 -8.83
CA ALA A 37 -15.28 -16.06 -7.63
C ALA A 37 -13.73 -16.13 -7.77
N ASP A 38 -13.19 -16.09 -9.00
CA ASP A 38 -11.74 -16.04 -9.25
C ASP A 38 -11.08 -14.75 -8.73
N ARG A 39 -11.86 -13.66 -8.59
CA ARG A 39 -11.33 -12.37 -8.10
C ARG A 39 -10.97 -12.42 -6.62
N GLU A 40 -11.76 -13.08 -5.77
CA GLU A 40 -11.49 -13.12 -4.32
C GLU A 40 -10.19 -13.87 -4.01
N GLY A 41 -9.98 -15.01 -4.67
CA GLY A 41 -8.74 -15.79 -4.54
C GLY A 41 -7.51 -15.02 -5.04
N ARG A 42 -7.65 -14.31 -6.16
CA ARG A 42 -6.58 -13.44 -6.69
C ARG A 42 -6.28 -12.26 -5.78
N ALA A 43 -7.31 -11.53 -5.33
CA ALA A 43 -7.15 -10.37 -4.46
C ALA A 43 -6.50 -10.77 -3.13
N SER A 44 -6.89 -11.93 -2.58
CA SER A 44 -6.29 -12.48 -1.36
C SER A 44 -4.81 -12.79 -1.56
N ARG A 45 -4.44 -13.47 -2.66
CA ARG A 45 -3.04 -13.73 -3.02
C ARG A 45 -2.23 -12.47 -3.26
N GLU A 46 -2.79 -11.48 -3.96
CA GLU A 46 -2.12 -10.19 -4.20
C GLU A 46 -1.87 -9.44 -2.88
N LEU A 47 -2.85 -9.47 -1.96
CA LEU A 47 -2.73 -8.86 -0.63
C LEU A 47 -1.71 -9.59 0.24
N GLU A 48 -1.69 -10.91 0.23
CA GLU A 48 -0.71 -11.73 0.96
C GLU A 48 0.71 -11.45 0.48
N ASN A 49 0.91 -11.43 -0.84
CA ASN A 49 2.18 -11.09 -1.45
C ASN A 49 2.63 -9.65 -1.09
N LEU A 50 1.70 -8.69 -1.09
CA LEU A 50 1.99 -7.31 -0.70
C LEU A 50 2.41 -7.24 0.78
N ARG A 51 1.69 -7.92 1.68
CA ARG A 51 1.99 -7.96 3.12
C ARG A 51 3.31 -8.64 3.39
N ALA A 52 3.55 -9.81 2.82
CA ALA A 52 4.82 -10.51 2.98
C ALA A 52 6.00 -9.60 2.59
N ARG A 53 5.87 -8.83 1.48
CA ARG A 53 7.00 -8.09 0.90
C ARG A 53 7.27 -6.79 1.63
N TRP A 54 6.19 -6.17 2.09
CA TRP A 54 6.20 -4.78 2.53
C TRP A 54 5.65 -4.59 3.95
N HIS A 55 5.49 -5.66 4.75
CA HIS A 55 4.92 -5.56 6.10
C HIS A 55 5.54 -4.45 6.95
N VAL A 56 6.88 -4.28 6.90
CA VAL A 56 7.57 -3.20 7.62
C VAL A 56 7.11 -1.82 7.13
N ALA A 57 7.02 -1.65 5.81
CA ALA A 57 6.61 -0.39 5.18
C ALA A 57 5.14 -0.05 5.43
N LEU A 58 4.28 -1.08 5.48
CA LEU A 58 2.85 -0.94 5.72
C LEU A 58 2.55 -0.67 7.20
N ALA A 59 3.34 -1.23 8.12
CA ALA A 59 3.18 -1.03 9.55
C ALA A 59 3.68 0.35 10.02
N ASP A 60 4.76 0.86 9.41
CA ASP A 60 5.37 2.16 9.72
C ASP A 60 5.29 3.14 8.54
N ASP A 61 4.08 3.33 7.99
CA ASP A 61 3.87 4.32 6.93
C ASP A 61 3.98 5.75 7.51
N PRO A 62 4.97 6.56 7.09
CA PRO A 62 5.12 7.94 7.56
C PRO A 62 3.92 8.85 7.20
N PHE A 63 3.10 8.46 6.23
CA PHE A 63 1.96 9.25 5.76
C PHE A 63 0.63 8.87 6.45
N TYR A 64 0.54 7.69 7.05
CA TYR A 64 -0.66 7.28 7.79
C TYR A 64 -0.59 7.77 9.23
N SER A 65 -1.63 8.41 9.77
CA SER A 65 -1.57 8.97 11.14
C SER A 65 -1.23 7.90 12.19
N PRO A 66 -0.25 8.11 13.08
CA PRO A 66 0.11 7.12 14.09
C PRO A 66 -0.98 6.98 15.16
N LEU A 67 -1.88 7.97 15.25
CA LEU A 67 -3.01 8.01 16.19
C LEU A 67 -4.15 7.10 15.76
N LEU A 68 -4.20 6.65 14.50
CA LEU A 68 -5.29 5.82 13.97
C LEU A 68 -4.89 4.34 13.99
N SER A 69 -5.87 3.45 14.19
CA SER A 69 -5.65 2.00 14.16
C SER A 69 -5.21 1.51 12.78
N LEU A 70 -4.58 0.34 12.74
CA LEU A 70 -4.18 -0.37 11.52
C LEU A 70 -5.15 -1.51 11.18
N ASP A 71 -6.40 -1.41 11.65
CA ASP A 71 -7.41 -2.44 11.44
C ASP A 71 -7.78 -2.56 9.95
N PRO A 72 -8.44 -3.66 9.54
CA PRO A 72 -8.89 -3.84 8.17
C PRO A 72 -9.83 -2.73 7.67
N ILE A 73 -10.53 -2.07 8.59
CA ILE A 73 -11.40 -0.94 8.29
C ILE A 73 -10.61 0.35 8.55
N PRO A 74 -10.34 1.17 7.53
CA PRO A 74 -9.56 2.38 7.70
C PRO A 74 -10.28 3.36 8.63
N PHE A 75 -9.52 4.00 9.52
CA PHE A 75 -10.02 5.02 10.45
C PHE A 75 -11.12 4.51 11.42
N SER A 76 -11.19 3.20 11.66
CA SER A 76 -12.17 2.58 12.56
C SER A 76 -12.01 2.99 14.02
N GLY A 77 -10.81 3.39 14.43
CA GLY A 77 -10.52 3.77 15.80
C GLY A 77 -9.14 4.38 15.98
N LEU A 78 -8.83 4.64 17.26
CA LEU A 78 -7.51 5.10 17.67
C LEU A 78 -6.54 3.92 17.79
N ALA A 79 -5.25 4.18 17.60
CA ALA A 79 -4.21 3.18 17.75
C ALA A 79 -4.14 2.66 19.20
N TRP A 80 -4.23 1.34 19.36
CA TRP A 80 -3.99 0.66 20.63
C TRP A 80 -3.05 -0.54 20.43
N PRO A 81 -1.88 -0.58 21.10
CA PRO A 81 -1.34 0.48 21.95
C PRO A 81 -1.03 1.78 21.17
N PRO A 82 -0.91 2.93 21.85
CA PRO A 82 -0.51 4.17 21.20
C PRO A 82 0.81 3.99 20.45
N ARG A 83 0.86 4.43 19.19
CA ARG A 83 2.08 4.40 18.37
C ARG A 83 2.92 5.67 18.56
N GLN A 84 4.18 5.61 18.12
CA GLN A 84 5.11 6.73 18.23
C GLN A 84 4.62 7.95 17.44
N THR A 85 4.58 9.11 18.10
CA THR A 85 4.10 10.39 17.54
C THR A 85 5.23 11.36 17.19
N SER A 86 6.49 10.91 17.25
CA SER A 86 7.64 11.71 16.82
C SER A 86 7.49 12.12 15.35
N PRO A 87 8.14 13.22 14.90
CA PRO A 87 8.12 13.60 13.50
C PRO A 87 8.59 12.45 12.60
N ARG A 88 7.77 12.10 11.60
CA ARG A 88 8.03 11.01 10.67
C ARG A 88 8.37 11.57 9.30
N PHE A 89 9.46 11.08 8.74
CA PHE A 89 9.93 11.46 7.42
C PHE A 89 9.87 10.26 6.48
N PRO A 90 9.64 10.47 5.18
CA PRO A 90 9.71 9.40 4.21
C PRO A 90 11.11 8.81 4.15
N LYS A 91 11.26 7.61 4.70
CA LYS A 91 12.48 6.80 4.59
C LYS A 91 12.41 5.92 3.34
N PRO A 92 13.57 5.59 2.72
CA PRO A 92 13.64 4.55 1.71
C PRO A 92 13.09 3.24 2.27
N THR A 93 12.21 2.61 1.53
CA THR A 93 11.60 1.35 1.96
C THR A 93 12.56 0.20 1.71
N GLN A 94 12.79 -0.66 2.71
CA GLN A 94 13.53 -1.91 2.49
C GLN A 94 12.61 -2.91 1.79
N GLN A 95 13.05 -3.42 0.63
CA GLN A 95 12.35 -4.47 -0.08
C GLN A 95 12.85 -5.82 0.42
N LEU A 96 11.95 -6.68 0.90
CA LEU A 96 12.29 -8.07 1.16
C LEU A 96 12.14 -8.88 -0.12
N GLU A 97 13.13 -9.73 -0.41
CA GLU A 97 13.01 -10.69 -1.51
C GLU A 97 12.04 -11.79 -1.09
N ILE A 98 10.97 -11.97 -1.87
CA ILE A 98 10.06 -13.10 -1.72
C ILE A 98 10.29 -14.03 -2.90
N PRO A 99 10.55 -15.33 -2.66
CA PRO A 99 10.59 -16.32 -3.72
C PRO A 99 9.27 -16.34 -4.51
N PRO A 100 9.30 -16.55 -5.82
CA PRO A 100 8.07 -16.74 -6.59
C PRO A 100 7.33 -18.00 -6.10
N GLY A 101 6.02 -17.91 -5.87
CA GLY A 101 5.16 -19.07 -5.58
C GLY A 101 4.68 -19.22 -4.13
N ILE A 102 4.84 -18.19 -3.30
CA ILE A 102 4.06 -18.04 -2.05
C ILE A 102 2.73 -17.35 -2.36
#